data_AF-A0A354Q9B1-F1
#
_entry.id   AF-A0A354Q9B1-F1
#
_cell.length_a   1.000
_cell.length_b   1.000
_cell.length_c   1.000
_cell.angle_alpha   90.00
_cell.angle_beta   90.00
_cell.angle_gamma   90.00
#
_symmetry.space_group_name_H-M   'P 1'
#
loop_
_entity.id
_entity.type
_entity.pdbx_description
1 polymer ?
#
loop_
_entity_poly.entity_id
_entity_poly.type
_entity_poly.pdbx_seq_one_letter_code
_entity_poly.pdbx_strand_id
1 'polypeptide(L)'
;MSKPKFLSTNVAALLVYGRPPMVFAGMICAIGVMLDHNPLVYYSGVIFLLAAMILDIIDGWFAARFRPQAKLAHLADRIMDKVVYAIVFPMVAVGMMWRYQYLPESADFRLEMLHVVFVFVLCVTVLMRDNFAHFMRNFSLRKGEEEEMKEVTRLRTMVAAPVGVVLYIHAFYVPGGPDSSLYSWISWLGAIPIQQLFFLEILFLIINFGSIAGYCRKYGTACLDDLCLNDEVLRRRILAVFPNVLTVMNALMGVLAILFAYRGRVQEAYLILLGAGFFDKIDGAVARKLGLTTPLPSAKPKKYNITLGGVLDDVSDTVSFCIAPAVIFYMLMGRVTDESIQSLPYGWIAILYVVLGITRLVFFILDQNSIPGFFKGIPVPGAALLVAAPFIMIGNALESNTPDLVFWSKFSFFLMIIAAILMISFPIRYMHIGRLMSRSRKFLIFTIVLVIGFVFTPYFGHAALGYLILYVFSPLYTWRISPDIASQEHLEKLSTS
;
A
#
# COMPACT_ATOMS: atom_id res chain seq x y z
N MET A 1 -17.90 52.87 18.29
CA MET A 1 -17.58 51.51 17.83
C MET A 1 -18.53 51.15 16.70
N SER A 2 -18.03 51.13 15.46
CA SER A 2 -18.81 50.87 14.24
C SER A 2 -19.21 49.40 14.15
N LYS A 3 -20.50 49.13 13.95
CA LYS A 3 -21.04 47.80 13.64
C LYS A 3 -20.26 47.18 12.46
N PRO A 4 -19.75 45.93 12.55
CA PRO A 4 -19.12 45.30 11.40
C PRO A 4 -20.17 45.19 10.29
N LYS A 5 -19.91 45.81 9.14
CA LYS A 5 -20.76 45.72 7.94
C LYS A 5 -20.93 44.23 7.60
N PHE A 6 -22.10 43.68 7.88
CA PHE A 6 -22.54 42.42 7.29
C PHE A 6 -22.54 42.62 5.77
N LEU A 7 -21.53 42.08 5.08
CA LEU A 7 -21.61 41.90 3.63
C LEU A 7 -22.89 41.11 3.33
N SER A 8 -23.69 41.62 2.40
CA SER A 8 -25.08 41.19 2.21
C SER A 8 -25.17 39.69 1.97
N THR A 9 -26.22 39.05 2.50
CA THR A 9 -26.52 37.62 2.31
C THR A 9 -26.50 37.18 0.84
N ASN A 10 -26.75 38.11 -0.08
CA ASN A 10 -26.73 37.87 -1.53
C ASN A 10 -25.32 37.59 -2.06
N VAL A 11 -24.28 38.24 -1.53
CA VAL A 11 -22.89 37.99 -1.94
C VAL A 11 -22.44 36.60 -1.49
N ALA A 12 -22.80 36.20 -0.26
CA ALA A 12 -22.50 34.87 0.24
C ALA A 12 -23.23 33.77 -0.55
N ALA A 13 -24.51 33.99 -0.91
CA ALA A 13 -25.25 33.07 -1.75
C ALA A 13 -24.62 32.94 -3.15
N LEU A 14 -24.18 34.05 -3.74
CA LEU A 14 -23.49 34.04 -5.03
C LEU A 14 -22.18 33.23 -4.99
N LEU A 15 -21.39 33.37 -3.92
CA LEU A 15 -20.14 32.62 -3.75
C LEU A 15 -20.37 31.11 -3.63
N VAL A 16 -21.36 30.69 -2.83
CA VAL A 16 -21.67 29.27 -2.62
C VAL A 16 -22.32 28.64 -3.84
N TYR A 17 -23.38 29.26 -4.38
CA TYR A 17 -24.19 28.70 -5.47
C TYR A 17 -23.65 29.02 -6.87
N GLY A 18 -22.66 29.90 -6.99
CA GLY A 18 -22.04 30.25 -8.27
C GLY A 18 -21.09 29.17 -8.81
N ARG A 19 -20.55 28.29 -7.96
CA ARG A 19 -19.57 27.27 -8.38
C ARG A 19 -20.16 26.20 -9.32
N PRO A 20 -21.29 25.52 -9.00
CA PRO A 20 -21.79 24.45 -9.87
C PRO A 20 -22.15 24.90 -11.29
N PRO A 21 -22.81 26.05 -11.53
CA PRO A 21 -23.06 26.53 -12.89
C PRO A 21 -21.79 26.74 -13.71
N MET A 22 -20.73 27.28 -13.10
CA MET A 22 -19.44 27.50 -13.76
C MET A 22 -18.77 26.17 -14.13
N VAL A 23 -18.78 25.21 -13.21
CA VAL A 23 -18.23 23.87 -13.47
C VAL A 23 -19.03 23.13 -14.54
N PHE A 24 -20.36 23.29 -14.55
CA PHE A 24 -21.22 22.74 -15.58
C PHE A 24 -20.96 23.39 -16.95
N ALA A 25 -20.74 24.70 -17.01
CA ALA A 25 -20.31 25.38 -18.24
C ALA A 25 -18.95 24.85 -18.72
N GLY A 26 -18.00 24.63 -17.82
CA GLY A 26 -16.72 23.98 -18.14
C GLY A 26 -16.87 22.56 -18.68
N MET A 27 -17.84 21.79 -18.17
CA MET A 27 -18.18 20.47 -18.70
C MET A 27 -18.71 20.55 -20.13
N ILE A 28 -19.63 21.47 -20.43
CA ILE A 28 -20.15 21.68 -21.79
C ILE A 28 -19.00 22.04 -22.74
N CYS A 29 -18.09 22.92 -22.30
CA CYS A 29 -16.92 23.29 -23.09
C CYS A 29 -16.01 22.08 -23.35
N ALA A 30 -15.76 21.23 -22.35
CA ALA A 30 -14.99 20.00 -22.54
C ALA A 30 -15.63 19.06 -23.56
N ILE A 31 -16.96 18.90 -23.53
CA ILE A 31 -17.69 18.12 -24.55
C ILE A 31 -17.49 18.75 -25.93
N GLY A 32 -17.60 20.08 -26.05
CA GLY A 32 -17.32 20.79 -27.30
C GLY A 32 -15.88 20.58 -27.80
N VAL A 33 -14.89 20.57 -26.90
CA VAL A 33 -13.49 20.28 -27.27
C VAL A 33 -13.34 18.85 -27.80
N MET A 34 -13.99 17.88 -27.16
CA MET A 34 -13.92 16.48 -27.59
C MET A 34 -14.50 16.25 -28.99
N LEU A 35 -15.52 17.05 -29.36
CA LEU A 35 -16.18 16.98 -30.66
C LEU A 35 -15.42 17.78 -31.74
N ASP A 36 -15.11 19.04 -31.47
CA ASP A 36 -14.69 20.00 -32.51
C ASP A 36 -13.20 20.38 -32.43
N HIS A 37 -12.46 19.92 -31.41
CA HIS A 37 -11.04 20.24 -31.19
C HIS A 37 -10.73 21.75 -31.23
N ASN A 38 -11.70 22.58 -30.83
CA ASN A 38 -11.58 24.03 -30.96
C ASN A 38 -10.83 24.64 -29.75
N PRO A 39 -9.69 25.31 -29.96
CA PRO A 39 -8.88 25.87 -28.88
C PRO A 39 -9.57 27.03 -28.13
N LEU A 40 -10.51 27.75 -28.77
CA LEU A 40 -11.30 28.79 -28.10
C LEU A 40 -12.30 28.18 -27.11
N VAL A 41 -12.91 27.06 -27.47
CA VAL A 41 -13.83 26.33 -26.58
C VAL A 41 -13.06 25.77 -25.40
N TYR A 42 -11.88 25.19 -25.64
CA TYR A 42 -10.95 24.77 -24.58
C TYR A 42 -10.61 25.92 -23.63
N TYR A 43 -10.17 27.06 -24.17
CA TYR A 43 -9.81 28.24 -23.38
C TYR A 43 -10.99 28.72 -22.51
N SER A 44 -12.19 28.77 -23.05
CA SER A 44 -13.39 29.16 -22.31
C SER A 44 -13.72 28.18 -21.18
N GLY A 45 -13.60 26.87 -21.41
CA GLY A 45 -13.80 25.84 -20.40
C GLY A 45 -12.83 25.96 -19.22
N VAL A 46 -11.55 26.21 -19.51
CA VAL A 46 -10.52 26.45 -18.50
C VAL A 46 -10.83 27.71 -17.67
N ILE A 47 -11.28 28.79 -18.30
CA ILE A 47 -11.67 30.03 -17.59
C ILE A 47 -12.82 29.76 -16.62
N PHE A 48 -13.85 29.03 -17.04
CA PHE A 48 -14.98 28.70 -16.17
C PHE A 48 -14.55 27.92 -14.93
N LEU A 49 -13.66 26.94 -15.09
CA LEU A 49 -13.12 26.14 -14.00
C LEU A 49 -12.19 26.94 -13.07
N LEU A 50 -11.32 27.79 -13.63
CA LEU A 50 -10.48 28.69 -12.84
C LEU A 50 -11.33 29.67 -12.03
N ALA A 51 -12.39 30.22 -12.62
CA ALA A 51 -13.33 31.09 -11.92
C ALA A 51 -14.07 30.34 -10.79
N ALA A 52 -14.49 29.10 -11.03
CA ALA A 52 -15.10 28.26 -9.99
C ALA A 52 -14.13 28.00 -8.82
N MET A 53 -12.85 27.73 -9.11
CA MET A 53 -11.80 27.55 -8.09
C MET A 53 -11.54 28.84 -7.30
N ILE A 54 -11.52 30.00 -7.97
CA ILE A 54 -11.35 31.28 -7.29
C ILE A 54 -12.53 31.56 -6.35
N LEU A 55 -13.75 31.28 -6.78
CA LEU A 55 -14.95 31.40 -5.94
C LEU A 55 -14.86 30.49 -4.71
N ASP A 56 -14.34 29.27 -4.85
CA ASP A 56 -14.14 28.32 -3.74
C ASP A 56 -13.17 28.85 -2.68
N ILE A 57 -12.02 29.39 -3.13
CA ILE A 57 -11.02 29.99 -2.24
C ILE A 57 -11.59 31.21 -1.52
N ILE A 58 -12.30 32.08 -2.24
CA ILE A 58 -12.92 33.29 -1.68
C ILE A 58 -13.99 32.92 -0.66
N ASP A 59 -14.85 31.93 -0.97
CA ASP A 59 -15.89 31.46 -0.07
C ASP A 59 -15.30 30.87 1.22
N GLY A 60 -14.27 30.03 1.12
CA GLY A 60 -13.56 29.47 2.26
C GLY A 60 -12.96 30.54 3.18
N TRP A 61 -12.34 31.58 2.59
CA TRP A 61 -11.83 32.73 3.34
C TRP A 61 -12.95 33.58 3.98
N PHE A 62 -14.02 33.82 3.23
CA PHE A 62 -15.14 34.65 3.65
C PHE A 62 -15.92 33.98 4.81
N ALA A 63 -16.17 32.67 4.70
CA ALA A 63 -16.79 31.87 5.76
C ALA A 63 -15.95 31.89 7.05
N ALA A 64 -14.62 31.75 6.94
CA ALA A 64 -13.72 31.78 8.08
C ALA A 64 -13.69 33.12 8.82
N ARG A 65 -13.89 34.25 8.11
CA ARG A 65 -13.76 35.60 8.67
C ARG A 65 -15.08 36.23 9.11
N PHE A 66 -16.18 35.95 8.42
CA PHE A 66 -17.43 36.71 8.58
C PHE A 66 -18.64 35.89 9.02
N ARG A 67 -18.64 34.55 8.91
CA ARG A 67 -19.80 33.71 9.28
C ARG A 67 -19.42 32.38 9.96
N PRO A 68 -18.75 32.39 11.13
CA PRO A 68 -18.38 31.16 11.83
C PRO A 68 -19.57 30.33 12.38
N GLN A 69 -20.81 30.85 12.40
CA GLN A 69 -21.97 30.24 13.08
C GLN A 69 -23.27 30.16 12.24
N ALA A 70 -23.20 30.26 10.91
CA ALA A 70 -24.42 30.16 10.08
C ALA A 70 -24.91 28.70 9.97
N LYS A 71 -26.03 28.37 10.64
CA LYS A 71 -26.58 27.00 10.78
C LYS A 71 -26.76 26.18 9.50
N LEU A 72 -26.93 26.81 8.34
CA LEU A 72 -27.19 26.11 7.06
C LEU A 72 -26.08 26.29 6.01
N ALA A 73 -25.15 27.23 6.22
CA ALA A 73 -24.10 27.53 5.23
C ALA A 73 -23.15 26.35 5.03
N HIS A 74 -22.77 25.68 6.12
CA HIS A 74 -21.87 24.52 6.08
C HIS A 74 -22.51 23.26 5.46
N LEU A 75 -23.84 23.17 5.41
CA LEU A 75 -24.52 22.10 4.70
C LEU A 75 -24.57 22.39 3.19
N ALA A 76 -24.93 23.62 2.81
CA ALA A 76 -24.98 24.05 1.42
C ALA A 76 -23.60 23.92 0.75
N ASP A 77 -22.56 24.44 1.39
CA ASP A 77 -21.17 24.35 0.93
C ASP A 77 -20.74 22.90 0.63
N ARG A 78 -21.04 21.96 1.54
CA ARG A 78 -20.74 20.54 1.34
C ARG A 78 -21.53 19.87 0.23
N ILE A 79 -22.76 20.29 -0.01
CA ILE A 79 -23.55 19.77 -1.14
C ILE A 79 -22.97 20.33 -2.45
N MET A 80 -22.60 21.62 -2.48
CA MET A 80 -22.02 22.25 -3.67
C MET A 80 -20.67 21.63 -4.02
N ASP A 81 -19.79 21.39 -3.04
CA ASP A 81 -18.54 20.65 -3.23
C ASP A 81 -18.75 19.29 -3.92
N LYS A 82 -19.74 18.52 -3.45
CA LYS A 82 -20.06 17.21 -4.02
C LYS A 82 -20.51 17.33 -5.47
N VAL A 83 -21.37 18.29 -5.78
CA VAL A 83 -21.83 18.53 -7.15
C VAL A 83 -20.66 18.92 -8.05
N VAL A 84 -19.79 19.83 -7.59
CA VAL A 84 -18.60 20.24 -8.33
C VAL A 84 -17.69 19.04 -8.61
N TYR A 85 -17.33 18.25 -7.59
CA TYR A 85 -16.44 17.11 -7.77
C TYR A 85 -17.07 15.98 -8.60
N ALA A 86 -18.38 15.76 -8.47
CA ALA A 86 -19.11 14.79 -9.29
C ALA A 86 -19.19 15.18 -10.78
N ILE A 87 -18.94 16.45 -11.11
CA ILE A 87 -18.83 16.90 -12.50
C ILE A 87 -17.36 16.86 -12.95
N VAL A 88 -16.43 17.47 -12.20
CA VAL A 88 -15.03 17.64 -12.64
C VAL A 88 -14.32 16.31 -12.81
N PHE A 89 -14.34 15.43 -11.81
CA PHE A 89 -13.50 14.23 -11.84
C PHE A 89 -13.93 13.20 -12.90
N PRO A 90 -15.22 12.87 -13.07
CA PRO A 90 -15.65 12.05 -14.19
C PRO A 90 -15.30 12.66 -15.56
N MET A 91 -15.44 13.98 -15.69
CA MET A 91 -15.06 14.67 -16.93
C MET A 91 -13.57 14.59 -17.22
N VAL A 92 -12.72 14.77 -16.21
CA VAL A 92 -11.27 14.58 -16.33
C VAL A 92 -10.94 13.15 -16.74
N ALA A 93 -11.56 12.14 -16.11
CA ALA A 93 -11.33 10.74 -16.47
C ALA A 93 -11.68 10.44 -17.94
N VAL A 94 -12.83 10.94 -18.42
CA VAL A 94 -13.23 10.82 -19.82
C VAL A 94 -12.27 11.60 -20.73
N GLY A 95 -11.87 12.81 -20.33
CA GLY A 95 -10.92 13.63 -21.07
C GLY A 95 -9.56 12.96 -21.25
N MET A 96 -9.05 12.29 -20.22
CA MET A 96 -7.80 11.51 -20.30
C MET A 96 -7.92 10.34 -21.28
N MET A 97 -9.07 9.64 -21.28
CA MET A 97 -9.32 8.57 -22.25
C MET A 97 -9.44 9.10 -23.69
N TRP A 98 -10.08 10.25 -23.87
CA TRP A 98 -10.15 10.94 -25.16
C TRP A 98 -8.75 11.35 -25.64
N ARG A 99 -7.96 12.02 -24.79
CA ARG A 99 -6.59 12.44 -25.09
C ARG A 99 -5.70 11.30 -25.55
N TYR A 100 -5.83 10.14 -24.91
CA TYR A 100 -5.05 8.94 -25.25
C TYR A 100 -5.20 8.53 -26.72
N GLN A 101 -6.35 8.80 -27.35
CA GLN A 101 -6.62 8.47 -28.75
C GLN A 101 -5.89 9.41 -29.74
N TYR A 102 -5.46 10.60 -29.28
CA TYR A 102 -4.87 11.65 -30.12
C TYR A 102 -3.44 11.98 -29.70
N LEU A 103 -2.76 11.04 -29.02
CA LEU A 103 -1.35 11.19 -28.67
C LEU A 103 -0.46 11.17 -29.93
N PRO A 104 0.63 11.95 -29.95
CA PRO A 104 1.60 11.89 -31.04
C PRO A 104 2.31 10.53 -31.07
N GLU A 105 2.70 10.05 -32.26
CA GLU A 105 3.38 8.75 -32.43
C GLU A 105 4.68 8.61 -31.62
N SER A 106 5.31 9.73 -31.24
CA SER A 106 6.51 9.77 -30.39
C SER A 106 6.24 9.53 -28.90
N ALA A 107 4.99 9.41 -28.46
CA ALA A 107 4.63 9.24 -27.06
C ALA A 107 4.84 7.79 -26.57
N ASP A 108 5.20 7.63 -25.29
CA ASP A 108 5.24 6.32 -24.65
C ASP A 108 3.82 5.87 -24.27
N PHE A 109 3.18 5.10 -25.16
CA PHE A 109 1.82 4.60 -24.97
C PHE A 109 1.61 3.76 -23.71
N ARG A 110 2.66 3.10 -23.17
CA ARG A 110 2.53 2.31 -21.94
C ARG A 110 2.46 3.22 -20.72
N LEU A 111 3.32 4.23 -20.69
CA LEU A 111 3.36 5.21 -19.61
C LEU A 111 2.09 6.08 -19.60
N GLU A 112 1.61 6.49 -20.77
CA GLU A 112 0.35 7.22 -20.91
C GLU A 112 -0.87 6.38 -20.52
N MET A 113 -0.90 5.08 -20.89
CA MET A 113 -1.97 4.19 -20.43
C MET A 113 -1.97 4.04 -18.91
N LEU A 114 -0.79 3.93 -18.29
CA LEU A 114 -0.66 3.87 -16.84
C LEU A 114 -1.20 5.16 -16.19
N HIS A 115 -0.90 6.32 -16.78
CA HIS A 115 -1.38 7.62 -16.32
C HIS A 115 -2.90 7.74 -16.42
N VAL A 116 -3.51 7.33 -17.53
CA VAL A 116 -4.98 7.28 -17.69
C VAL A 116 -5.63 6.39 -16.61
N VAL A 117 -5.07 5.21 -16.36
CA VAL A 117 -5.55 4.30 -15.30
C VAL A 117 -5.39 4.93 -13.91
N PHE A 118 -4.28 5.61 -13.67
CA PHE A 118 -4.01 6.26 -12.39
C PHE A 118 -4.99 7.41 -12.10
N VAL A 119 -5.24 8.28 -13.09
CA VAL A 119 -6.24 9.35 -13.00
C VAL A 119 -7.64 8.76 -12.79
N PHE A 120 -7.99 7.67 -13.46
CA PHE A 120 -9.27 7.00 -13.23
C PHE A 120 -9.41 6.51 -11.77
N VAL A 121 -8.40 5.81 -11.24
CA VAL A 121 -8.37 5.36 -9.84
C VAL A 121 -8.45 6.56 -8.88
N LEU A 122 -7.76 7.66 -9.17
CA LEU A 122 -7.81 8.89 -8.40
C LEU A 122 -9.23 9.47 -8.36
N CYS A 123 -9.89 9.59 -9.52
CA CYS A 123 -11.25 10.11 -9.64
C CYS A 123 -12.24 9.26 -8.84
N VAL A 124 -12.18 7.93 -8.98
CA VAL A 124 -13.01 7.00 -8.20
C VAL A 124 -12.74 7.16 -6.70
N THR A 125 -11.47 7.24 -6.30
CA THR A 125 -11.08 7.37 -4.89
C THR A 125 -11.65 8.65 -4.27
N VAL A 126 -11.55 9.79 -4.97
CA VAL A 126 -12.07 11.08 -4.49
C VAL A 126 -13.59 11.01 -4.27
N LEU A 127 -14.34 10.45 -5.23
CA LEU A 127 -15.80 10.32 -5.12
C LEU A 127 -16.22 9.35 -4.02
N MET A 128 -15.56 8.18 -3.94
CA MET A 128 -15.85 7.17 -2.92
C MET A 128 -15.56 7.68 -1.51
N ARG A 129 -14.45 8.40 -1.33
CA ARG A 129 -14.01 8.92 -0.04
C ARG A 129 -15.06 9.84 0.59
N ASP A 130 -15.71 10.70 -0.19
CA ASP A 130 -16.72 11.63 0.35
C ASP A 130 -18.01 10.95 0.77
N ASN A 131 -18.42 9.92 0.02
CA ASN A 131 -19.52 9.05 0.43
C ASN A 131 -19.15 8.26 1.69
N PHE A 132 -17.92 7.77 1.78
CA PHE A 132 -17.40 7.05 2.94
C PHE A 132 -17.35 7.95 4.19
N ALA A 133 -16.82 9.16 4.08
CA ALA A 133 -16.77 10.11 5.19
C ALA A 133 -18.18 10.46 5.71
N HIS A 134 -19.14 10.66 4.80
CA HIS A 134 -20.53 10.90 5.17
C HIS A 134 -21.16 9.70 5.88
N PHE A 135 -20.93 8.50 5.35
CA PHE A 135 -21.38 7.25 5.95
C PHE A 135 -20.84 7.11 7.38
N MET A 136 -19.53 7.25 7.59
CA MET A 136 -18.89 7.14 8.90
C MET A 136 -19.43 8.17 9.91
N ARG A 137 -19.65 9.41 9.46
CA ARG A 137 -20.19 10.48 10.31
C ARG A 137 -21.63 10.24 10.74
N ASN A 138 -22.46 9.63 9.88
CA ASN A 138 -23.84 9.33 10.27
C ASN A 138 -23.91 8.42 11.50
N PHE A 139 -22.93 7.52 11.69
CA PHE A 139 -22.82 6.71 12.89
C PHE A 139 -22.35 7.50 14.12
N SER A 140 -21.43 8.45 13.95
CA SER A 140 -20.97 9.29 15.07
C SER A 140 -22.05 10.26 15.57
N LEU A 141 -22.83 10.83 14.65
CA LEU A 141 -23.95 11.73 14.98
C LEU A 141 -25.02 11.03 15.82
N ARG A 142 -25.26 9.73 15.58
CA ARG A 142 -26.18 8.93 16.40
C ARG A 142 -25.70 8.74 17.85
N LYS A 143 -24.38 8.80 18.09
CA LYS A 143 -23.77 8.69 19.43
C LYS A 143 -23.50 10.05 20.10
N GLY A 144 -23.85 11.18 19.48
CA GLY A 144 -23.68 12.51 20.06
C GLY A 144 -22.25 13.05 20.03
N GLU A 145 -21.34 12.44 19.26
CA GLU A 145 -19.97 12.95 19.07
C GLU A 145 -19.94 14.01 17.96
N GLU A 146 -20.11 15.28 18.35
CA GLU A 146 -19.97 16.43 17.46
C GLU A 146 -18.55 17.01 17.53
N GLU A 147 -17.62 16.51 16.72
CA GLU A 147 -16.48 17.35 16.33
C GLU A 147 -15.85 16.88 15.02
N GLU A 148 -15.80 17.78 14.04
CA GLU A 148 -15.21 17.56 12.73
C GLU A 148 -13.68 17.59 12.82
N MET A 149 -12.97 16.72 12.09
CA MET A 149 -11.54 16.95 11.83
C MET A 149 -11.41 18.13 10.87
N LYS A 150 -11.36 19.34 11.43
CA LYS A 150 -11.30 20.61 10.70
C LYS A 150 -10.10 20.71 9.77
N GLU A 151 -8.96 20.12 10.15
CA GLU A 151 -7.68 20.30 9.45
C GLU A 151 -7.54 19.44 8.19
N VAL A 152 -7.85 18.14 8.27
CA VAL A 152 -7.71 17.21 7.13
C VAL A 152 -8.72 17.52 6.01
N THR A 153 -9.93 17.94 6.38
CA THR A 153 -10.97 18.30 5.41
C THR A 153 -10.64 19.61 4.70
N ARG A 154 -10.05 20.58 5.41
CA ARG A 154 -9.57 21.86 4.84
C ARG A 154 -8.38 21.69 3.92
N LEU A 155 -7.37 20.90 4.32
CA LEU A 155 -6.23 20.61 3.46
C LEU A 155 -6.68 19.98 2.13
N ARG A 156 -7.70 19.10 2.18
CA ARG A 156 -8.28 18.51 0.97
C ARG A 156 -8.94 19.55 0.06
N THR A 157 -9.86 20.39 0.55
CA THR A 157 -10.52 21.37 -0.32
C THR A 157 -9.52 22.33 -0.95
N MET A 158 -8.47 22.71 -0.21
CA MET A 158 -7.39 23.56 -0.74
C MET A 158 -6.60 22.91 -1.87
N VAL A 159 -6.48 21.57 -1.91
CA VAL A 159 -5.65 20.86 -2.90
C VAL A 159 -6.48 20.25 -4.03
N ALA A 160 -7.72 19.82 -3.76
CA ALA A 160 -8.57 19.10 -4.71
C ALA A 160 -8.97 19.95 -5.92
N ALA A 161 -9.38 21.20 -5.69
CA ALA A 161 -9.80 22.09 -6.78
C ALA A 161 -8.62 22.45 -7.72
N PRO A 162 -7.43 22.86 -7.23
CA PRO A 162 -6.27 23.08 -8.09
C PRO A 162 -5.85 21.85 -8.89
N VAL A 163 -5.82 20.67 -8.25
CA VAL A 163 -5.46 19.41 -8.93
C VAL A 163 -6.47 19.09 -10.03
N GLY A 164 -7.78 19.23 -9.75
CA GLY A 164 -8.83 19.01 -10.73
C GLY A 164 -8.70 19.94 -11.95
N VAL A 165 -8.35 21.22 -11.73
CA VAL A 165 -8.12 22.18 -12.81
C VAL A 165 -6.88 21.81 -13.63
N VAL A 166 -5.76 21.45 -12.99
CA VAL A 166 -4.53 21.04 -13.69
C VAL A 166 -4.79 19.81 -14.56
N LEU A 167 -5.46 18.79 -14.01
CA LEU A 167 -5.80 17.59 -14.76
C LEU A 167 -6.78 17.89 -15.91
N TYR A 168 -7.74 18.79 -15.72
CA TYR A 168 -8.62 19.23 -16.80
C TYR A 168 -7.86 19.95 -17.92
N ILE A 169 -6.95 20.87 -17.56
CA ILE A 169 -6.11 21.61 -18.50
C ILE A 169 -5.29 20.63 -19.33
N HIS A 170 -4.70 19.61 -18.70
CA HIS A 170 -3.91 18.58 -19.38
C HIS A 170 -4.76 17.66 -20.25
N ALA A 171 -5.90 17.17 -19.72
CA ALA A 171 -6.79 16.25 -20.42
C ALA A 171 -7.34 16.82 -21.74
N PHE A 172 -7.75 18.09 -21.73
CA PHE A 172 -8.38 18.72 -22.89
C PHE A 172 -7.44 19.64 -23.67
N TYR A 173 -6.13 19.57 -23.45
CA TYR A 173 -5.17 20.48 -24.07
C TYR A 173 -5.19 20.39 -25.60
N VAL A 174 -5.43 21.54 -26.25
CA VAL A 174 -5.39 21.71 -27.71
C VAL A 174 -4.29 22.72 -28.08
N PRO A 175 -3.39 22.44 -29.03
CA PRO A 175 -2.38 23.41 -29.48
C PRO A 175 -2.99 24.50 -30.39
N GLY A 176 -2.34 25.67 -30.50
CA GLY A 176 -2.68 26.70 -31.49
C GLY A 176 -3.86 27.62 -31.12
N GLY A 177 -4.05 27.94 -29.84
CA GLY A 177 -5.10 28.87 -29.40
C GLY A 177 -4.75 30.35 -29.46
N PRO A 178 -5.61 31.22 -28.90
CA PRO A 178 -5.52 32.67 -29.07
C PRO A 178 -4.24 33.26 -28.47
N ASP A 179 -3.69 34.28 -29.15
CA ASP A 179 -2.51 35.05 -28.73
C ASP A 179 -2.81 35.90 -27.48
N SER A 180 -2.89 35.24 -26.32
CA SER A 180 -3.09 35.88 -25.03
C SER A 180 -2.08 35.34 -24.01
N SER A 181 -1.63 36.23 -23.11
CA SER A 181 -0.71 35.84 -22.03
C SER A 181 -1.31 34.73 -21.14
N LEU A 182 -2.63 34.76 -20.93
CA LEU A 182 -3.34 33.73 -20.19
C LEU A 182 -3.32 32.38 -20.92
N TYR A 183 -3.54 32.35 -22.24
CA TYR A 183 -3.47 31.11 -23.01
C TYR A 183 -2.07 30.51 -23.00
N SER A 184 -1.03 31.35 -23.11
CA SER A 184 0.36 30.90 -23.00
C SER A 184 0.65 30.22 -21.65
N TRP A 185 0.15 30.79 -20.55
CA TRP A 185 0.28 30.20 -19.22
C TRP A 185 -0.50 28.88 -19.08
N ILE A 186 -1.73 28.81 -19.61
CA ILE A 186 -2.54 27.58 -19.62
C ILE A 186 -1.88 26.50 -20.48
N SER A 187 -1.33 26.87 -21.63
CA SER A 187 -0.62 25.96 -22.54
C SER A 187 0.63 25.36 -21.89
N TRP A 188 1.37 26.15 -21.10
CA TRP A 188 2.47 25.64 -20.30
C TRP A 188 2.01 24.58 -19.28
N LEU A 189 0.87 24.79 -18.61
CA LEU A 189 0.28 23.79 -17.71
C LEU A 189 -0.25 22.54 -18.46
N GLY A 190 -0.76 22.70 -19.67
CA GLY A 190 -1.20 21.58 -20.51
C GLY A 190 -0.06 20.68 -20.96
N ALA A 191 1.14 21.25 -21.11
CA ALA A 191 2.36 20.57 -21.56
C ALA A 191 3.23 20.02 -20.40
N ILE A 192 2.70 19.88 -19.19
CA ILE A 192 3.43 19.33 -18.04
C ILE A 192 3.90 17.88 -18.34
N PRO A 193 5.16 17.53 -18.03
CA PRO A 193 5.65 16.15 -18.16
C PRO A 193 4.86 15.17 -17.27
N ILE A 194 4.57 13.99 -17.80
CA ILE A 194 3.73 12.97 -17.13
C ILE A 194 4.32 12.56 -15.77
N GLN A 195 5.64 12.58 -15.60
CA GLN A 195 6.30 12.27 -14.33
C GLN A 195 5.89 13.25 -13.21
N GLN A 196 5.67 14.53 -13.54
CA GLN A 196 5.23 15.54 -12.58
C GLN A 196 3.76 15.37 -12.24
N LEU A 197 2.93 14.95 -13.21
CA LEU A 197 1.53 14.62 -12.97
C LEU A 197 1.40 13.40 -12.05
N PHE A 198 2.17 12.33 -12.28
CA PHE A 198 2.21 11.19 -11.35
C PHE A 198 2.56 11.62 -9.93
N PHE A 199 3.52 12.52 -9.74
CA PHE A 199 3.86 13.03 -8.41
C PHE A 199 2.67 13.74 -7.75
N LEU A 200 2.00 14.62 -8.49
CA LEU A 200 0.81 15.35 -8.02
C LEU A 200 -0.34 14.39 -7.66
N GLU A 201 -0.58 13.40 -8.51
CA GLU A 201 -1.64 12.41 -8.35
C GLU A 201 -1.37 11.48 -7.17
N ILE A 202 -0.15 10.97 -7.02
CA ILE A 202 0.26 10.13 -5.89
C ILE A 202 0.08 10.92 -4.58
N LEU A 203 0.54 12.18 -4.53
CA LEU A 203 0.36 13.03 -3.37
C LEU A 203 -1.12 13.21 -3.03
N PHE A 204 -1.96 13.46 -4.04
CA PHE A 204 -3.39 13.65 -3.84
C PHE A 204 -4.10 12.35 -3.42
N LEU A 205 -3.67 11.20 -3.94
CA LEU A 205 -4.14 9.89 -3.54
C LEU A 205 -3.79 9.61 -2.07
N ILE A 206 -2.57 9.95 -1.64
CA ILE A 206 -2.12 9.85 -0.25
C ILE A 206 -2.99 10.71 0.68
N ILE A 207 -3.31 11.95 0.28
CA ILE A 207 -4.20 12.83 1.05
C ILE A 207 -5.60 12.21 1.17
N ASN A 208 -6.14 11.63 0.10
CA ASN A 208 -7.46 11.01 0.10
C ASN A 208 -7.50 9.75 0.98
N PHE A 209 -6.57 8.82 0.81
CA PHE A 209 -6.48 7.63 1.66
C PHE A 209 -6.15 7.97 3.11
N GLY A 210 -5.27 8.94 3.35
CA GLY A 210 -4.99 9.46 4.69
C GLY A 210 -6.24 10.02 5.36
N SER A 211 -7.10 10.70 4.60
CA SER A 211 -8.40 11.15 5.10
C SER A 211 -9.33 9.99 5.45
N ILE A 212 -9.47 8.98 4.57
CA ILE A 212 -10.28 7.78 4.84
C ILE A 212 -9.79 7.10 6.13
N ALA A 213 -8.49 6.88 6.24
CA ALA A 213 -7.86 6.28 7.42
C ALA A 213 -8.11 7.11 8.69
N GLY A 214 -8.09 8.44 8.59
CA GLY A 214 -8.46 9.35 9.67
C GLY A 214 -9.90 9.15 10.14
N TYR A 215 -10.87 9.03 9.23
CA TYR A 215 -12.27 8.73 9.57
C TYR A 215 -12.42 7.34 10.21
N CYS A 216 -11.76 6.32 9.67
CA CYS A 216 -11.74 4.98 10.27
C CYS A 216 -11.16 4.99 11.68
N ARG A 217 -10.07 5.74 11.91
CA ARG A 217 -9.43 5.84 13.22
C ARG A 217 -10.31 6.54 14.25
N LYS A 218 -11.00 7.61 13.86
CA LYS A 218 -11.83 8.41 14.77
C LYS A 218 -13.20 7.78 15.02
N TYR A 219 -13.88 7.32 13.97
CA TYR A 219 -15.28 6.89 14.04
C TYR A 219 -15.48 5.38 13.82
N GLY A 220 -14.43 4.64 13.49
CA GLY A 220 -14.54 3.22 13.14
C GLY A 220 -15.05 2.34 14.27
N THR A 221 -14.65 2.62 15.51
CA THR A 221 -15.18 1.89 16.69
C THR A 221 -16.67 2.15 16.86
N ALA A 222 -17.07 3.43 16.85
CA ALA A 222 -18.48 3.82 16.96
C ALA A 222 -19.35 3.20 15.87
N CYS A 223 -18.89 3.25 14.61
CA CYS A 223 -19.56 2.65 13.47
C CYS A 223 -19.68 1.12 13.60
N LEU A 224 -18.60 0.47 14.00
CA LEU A 224 -18.57 -0.98 14.15
C LEU A 224 -19.47 -1.45 15.29
N ASP A 225 -19.51 -0.74 16.43
CA ASP A 225 -20.38 -1.09 17.55
C ASP A 225 -21.87 -0.97 17.16
N ASP A 226 -22.25 0.07 16.42
CA ASP A 226 -23.63 0.28 15.94
C ASP A 226 -24.01 -0.77 14.88
N LEU A 227 -23.12 -1.04 13.91
CA LEU A 227 -23.29 -2.09 12.90
C LEU A 227 -23.44 -3.49 13.51
N CYS A 228 -22.72 -3.75 14.61
CA CYS A 228 -22.76 -5.04 15.28
C CYS A 228 -23.88 -5.14 16.31
N LEU A 229 -24.69 -4.09 16.54
CA LEU A 229 -25.69 -4.05 17.61
C LEU A 229 -25.10 -4.42 18.99
N ASN A 230 -23.83 -4.04 19.23
CA ASN A 230 -23.02 -4.44 20.38
C ASN A 230 -22.74 -5.95 20.53
N ASP A 231 -22.94 -6.76 19.48
CA ASP A 231 -22.52 -8.16 19.44
C ASP A 231 -21.00 -8.26 19.21
N GLU A 232 -20.28 -8.66 20.26
CA GLU A 232 -18.83 -8.84 20.23
C GLU A 232 -18.36 -9.94 19.25
N VAL A 233 -19.17 -10.97 19.01
CA VAL A 233 -18.83 -12.07 18.10
C VAL A 233 -18.90 -11.58 16.66
N LEU A 234 -19.97 -10.87 16.30
CA LEU A 234 -20.12 -10.25 14.98
C LEU A 234 -19.00 -9.23 14.73
N ARG A 235 -18.69 -8.41 15.74
CA ARG A 235 -17.60 -7.43 15.71
C ARG A 235 -16.25 -8.08 15.40
N ARG A 236 -15.90 -9.14 16.12
CA ARG A 236 -14.66 -9.90 15.88
C ARG A 236 -14.65 -10.54 14.50
N ARG A 237 -15.78 -11.05 14.01
CA ARG A 237 -15.88 -11.66 12.68
C ARG A 237 -15.61 -10.65 11.56
N ILE A 238 -16.16 -9.44 11.67
CA ILE A 238 -15.90 -8.35 10.72
C ILE A 238 -14.43 -7.93 10.79
N LEU A 239 -13.89 -7.75 12.00
CA LEU A 239 -12.50 -7.36 12.19
C LEU A 239 -11.51 -8.43 11.70
N ALA A 240 -11.87 -9.71 11.74
CA ALA A 240 -11.05 -10.80 11.23
C ALA A 240 -10.86 -10.78 9.71
N VAL A 241 -11.70 -10.06 8.96
CA VAL A 241 -11.52 -9.90 7.51
C VAL A 241 -10.21 -9.20 7.18
N PHE A 242 -9.80 -8.19 7.96
CA PHE A 242 -8.58 -7.43 7.70
C PHE A 242 -7.30 -8.27 7.74
N PRO A 243 -6.98 -9.00 8.83
CA PRO A 243 -5.82 -9.89 8.83
C PRO A 243 -5.98 -11.00 7.79
N ASN A 244 -7.16 -11.61 7.64
CA ASN A 244 -7.35 -12.69 6.65
C ASN A 244 -7.06 -12.24 5.21
N VAL A 245 -7.42 -11.02 4.82
CA VAL A 245 -7.08 -10.47 3.49
C VAL A 245 -5.58 -10.33 3.33
N LEU A 246 -4.87 -9.84 4.35
CA LEU A 246 -3.42 -9.73 4.31
C LEU A 246 -2.75 -11.11 4.22
N THR A 247 -3.28 -12.10 4.91
CA THR A 247 -2.84 -13.49 4.82
C THR A 247 -3.06 -14.08 3.41
N VAL A 248 -4.20 -13.80 2.79
CA VAL A 248 -4.43 -14.17 1.38
C VAL A 248 -3.47 -13.45 0.43
N MET A 249 -3.14 -12.18 0.71
CA MET A 249 -2.13 -11.44 -0.05
C MET A 249 -0.74 -12.05 0.10
N ASN A 250 -0.37 -12.55 1.29
CA ASN A 250 0.86 -13.33 1.49
C ASN A 250 0.88 -14.53 0.50
N ALA A 251 -0.13 -15.41 0.52
CA ALA A 251 -0.20 -16.55 -0.39
C ALA A 251 -0.14 -16.16 -1.87
N LEU A 252 -0.83 -15.07 -2.26
CA LEU A 252 -0.80 -14.55 -3.61
C LEU A 252 0.60 -14.09 -4.03
N MET A 253 1.35 -13.43 -3.13
CA MET A 253 2.75 -13.09 -3.38
C MET A 253 3.60 -14.34 -3.60
N GLY A 254 3.40 -15.41 -2.83
CA GLY A 254 4.03 -16.70 -3.07
C GLY A 254 3.84 -17.23 -4.49
N VAL A 255 2.60 -17.25 -4.97
CA VAL A 255 2.27 -17.66 -6.35
C VAL A 255 2.87 -16.72 -7.38
N LEU A 256 2.80 -15.40 -7.15
CA LEU A 256 3.40 -14.41 -8.06
C LEU A 256 4.91 -14.57 -8.15
N ALA A 257 5.61 -14.86 -7.06
CA ALA A 257 7.06 -15.10 -7.07
C ALA A 257 7.42 -16.27 -8.01
N ILE A 258 6.65 -17.36 -7.97
CA ILE A 258 6.81 -18.49 -8.90
C ILE A 258 6.64 -18.04 -10.35
N LEU A 259 5.60 -17.23 -10.64
CA LEU A 259 5.33 -16.74 -12.00
C LEU A 259 6.43 -15.81 -12.52
N PHE A 260 6.99 -14.93 -11.68
CA PHE A 260 8.10 -14.05 -12.05
C PHE A 260 9.38 -14.86 -12.31
N ALA A 261 9.70 -15.82 -11.44
CA ALA A 261 10.83 -16.72 -11.65
C ALA A 261 10.69 -17.55 -12.93
N TYR A 262 9.46 -18.03 -13.24
CA TYR A 262 9.17 -18.72 -14.48
C TYR A 262 9.47 -17.85 -15.71
N ARG A 263 9.28 -16.54 -15.64
CA ARG A 263 9.65 -15.58 -16.70
C ARG A 263 11.14 -15.18 -16.70
N GLY A 264 11.97 -15.80 -15.88
CA GLY A 264 13.40 -15.46 -15.73
C GLY A 264 13.68 -14.28 -14.81
N ARG A 265 12.65 -13.64 -14.26
CA ARG A 265 12.76 -12.46 -13.38
C ARG A 265 12.98 -12.86 -11.93
N VAL A 266 14.14 -13.43 -11.63
CA VAL A 266 14.44 -14.06 -10.34
C VAL A 266 14.61 -13.02 -9.23
N GLN A 267 15.19 -11.85 -9.54
CA GLN A 267 15.33 -10.76 -8.59
C GLN A 267 13.97 -10.23 -8.14
N GLU A 268 13.03 -10.04 -9.06
CA GLU A 268 11.67 -9.63 -8.76
C GLU A 268 10.92 -10.72 -8.00
N ALA A 269 11.11 -11.99 -8.32
CA ALA A 269 10.55 -13.10 -7.54
C ALA A 269 11.01 -13.06 -6.07
N TYR A 270 12.29 -12.76 -5.82
CA TYR A 270 12.82 -12.57 -4.48
C TYR A 270 12.20 -11.36 -3.75
N LEU A 271 12.04 -10.23 -4.45
CA LEU A 271 11.38 -9.04 -3.89
C LEU A 271 9.90 -9.31 -3.56
N ILE A 272 9.21 -10.11 -4.37
CA ILE A 272 7.84 -10.55 -4.10
C ILE A 272 7.80 -11.46 -2.87
N LEU A 273 8.74 -12.40 -2.70
CA LEU A 273 8.86 -13.21 -1.48
C LEU A 273 9.16 -12.37 -0.23
N LEU A 274 9.98 -11.33 -0.35
CA LEU A 274 10.15 -10.33 0.72
C LEU A 274 8.83 -9.63 1.05
N GLY A 275 8.05 -9.28 0.03
CA GLY A 275 6.70 -8.73 0.18
C GLY A 275 5.73 -9.68 0.87
N ALA A 276 5.80 -10.98 0.58
CA ALA A 276 5.02 -12.01 1.25
C ALA A 276 5.31 -12.01 2.77
N GLY A 277 6.59 -11.99 3.16
CA GLY A 277 7.00 -11.93 4.58
C GLY A 277 6.63 -10.63 5.26
N PHE A 278 6.49 -9.55 4.50
CA PHE A 278 5.96 -8.28 5.01
C PHE A 278 4.46 -8.38 5.32
N PHE A 279 3.66 -9.00 4.44
CA PHE A 279 2.22 -9.20 4.66
C PHE A 279 1.93 -10.13 5.85
N ASP A 280 2.63 -11.25 5.97
CA ASP A 280 2.61 -12.15 7.13
C ASP A 280 2.85 -11.37 8.45
N LYS A 281 3.94 -10.60 8.50
CA LYS A 281 4.23 -9.80 9.70
C LYS A 281 3.11 -8.79 10.04
N ILE A 282 2.50 -8.17 9.03
CA ILE A 282 1.43 -7.19 9.24
C ILE A 282 0.14 -7.87 9.68
N ASP A 283 -0.23 -9.00 9.09
CA ASP A 283 -1.49 -9.66 9.45
C ASP A 283 -1.53 -10.07 10.92
N GLY A 284 -0.42 -10.61 11.46
CA GLY A 284 -0.31 -10.98 12.85
C GLY A 284 -0.29 -9.76 13.76
N ALA A 285 0.35 -8.67 13.32
CA ALA A 285 0.33 -7.40 14.05
C ALA A 285 -1.07 -6.78 14.09
N VAL A 286 -1.82 -6.83 12.98
CA VAL A 286 -3.19 -6.35 12.85
C VAL A 286 -4.12 -7.21 13.70
N ALA A 287 -4.00 -8.55 13.65
CA ALA A 287 -4.80 -9.47 14.46
C ALA A 287 -4.64 -9.21 15.97
N ARG A 288 -3.40 -9.00 16.43
CA ARG A 288 -3.11 -8.63 17.83
C ARG A 288 -3.71 -7.27 18.19
N LYS A 289 -3.52 -6.26 17.34
CA LYS A 289 -4.03 -4.90 17.57
C LYS A 289 -5.56 -4.84 17.61
N LEU A 290 -6.23 -5.68 16.83
CA LEU A 290 -7.68 -5.80 16.80
C LEU A 290 -8.25 -6.70 17.92
N GLY A 291 -7.41 -7.23 18.81
CA GLY A 291 -7.85 -8.08 19.92
C GLY A 291 -8.41 -9.43 19.49
N LEU A 292 -8.06 -9.91 18.29
CA LEU A 292 -8.56 -11.17 17.74
C LEU A 292 -7.83 -12.39 18.33
N THR A 293 -6.66 -12.18 18.94
CA THR A 293 -5.83 -13.23 19.54
C THR A 293 -6.21 -13.54 20.99
N THR A 294 -7.02 -12.71 21.64
CA THR A 294 -7.48 -12.96 23.02
C THR A 294 -8.80 -13.74 23.00
N PRO A 295 -8.94 -14.83 23.79
CA PRO A 295 -10.21 -15.56 23.86
C PRO A 295 -11.34 -14.67 24.44
N LEU A 296 -12.57 -14.89 23.98
CA LEU A 296 -13.76 -14.22 24.54
C LEU A 296 -13.95 -14.64 26.00
N PRO A 297 -14.40 -13.74 26.90
CA PRO A 297 -14.68 -14.06 28.30
C PRO A 297 -15.66 -15.24 28.48
N SER A 298 -16.57 -15.43 27.52
CA SER A 298 -17.59 -16.49 27.52
C SER A 298 -17.14 -17.80 26.83
N ALA A 299 -15.94 -17.84 26.25
CA ALA A 299 -15.46 -19.03 25.55
C ALA A 299 -14.80 -20.02 26.52
N LYS A 300 -15.29 -21.28 26.53
CA LYS A 300 -14.62 -22.37 27.26
C LYS A 300 -13.15 -22.45 26.81
N PRO A 301 -12.18 -22.60 27.72
CA PRO A 301 -10.78 -22.77 27.34
C PRO A 301 -10.67 -24.01 26.46
N LYS A 302 -10.37 -23.82 25.18
CA LYS A 302 -10.06 -24.94 24.28
C LYS A 302 -8.64 -25.39 24.55
N LYS A 303 -8.44 -26.71 24.62
CA LYS A 303 -7.12 -27.37 24.75
C LYS A 303 -6.15 -26.98 23.61
N TYR A 304 -6.68 -26.52 22.47
CA TYR A 304 -5.94 -25.98 21.34
C TYR A 304 -6.57 -24.64 20.88
N ASN A 305 -5.75 -23.62 20.67
CA ASN A 305 -6.17 -22.32 20.13
C ASN A 305 -6.17 -22.33 18.60
N ILE A 306 -6.90 -23.26 17.99
CA ILE A 306 -7.04 -23.31 16.52
C ILE A 306 -8.11 -22.30 16.11
N THR A 307 -7.69 -21.29 15.37
CA THR A 307 -8.58 -20.26 14.78
C THR A 307 -8.55 -20.38 13.26
N LEU A 308 -9.64 -20.00 12.59
CA LEU A 308 -9.66 -19.98 11.11
C LEU A 308 -8.57 -19.08 10.54
N GLY A 309 -8.27 -17.95 11.20
CA GLY A 309 -7.18 -17.05 10.80
C GLY A 309 -5.82 -17.73 10.92
N GLY A 310 -5.55 -18.45 12.01
CA GLY A 310 -4.30 -19.19 12.17
C GLY A 310 -4.13 -20.31 11.15
N VAL A 311 -5.20 -21.06 10.83
CA VAL A 311 -5.13 -22.09 9.77
C VAL A 311 -4.88 -21.46 8.40
N LEU A 312 -5.51 -20.32 8.11
CA LEU A 312 -5.29 -19.59 6.86
C LEU A 312 -3.86 -19.07 6.76
N ASP A 313 -3.28 -18.64 7.88
CA ASP A 313 -1.89 -18.21 8.02
C ASP A 313 -0.92 -19.34 7.69
N ASP A 314 -1.06 -20.49 8.36
CA ASP A 314 -0.24 -21.68 8.11
C ASP A 314 -0.33 -22.16 6.65
N VAL A 315 -1.52 -22.12 6.04
CA VAL A 315 -1.73 -22.47 4.62
C VAL A 315 -1.01 -21.47 3.71
N SER A 316 -1.10 -20.17 4.03
CA SER A 316 -0.49 -19.11 3.22
C SER A 316 1.03 -19.15 3.30
N ASP A 317 1.57 -19.37 4.50
CA ASP A 317 3.00 -19.59 4.75
C ASP A 317 3.53 -20.83 4.04
N THR A 318 2.72 -21.90 3.99
CA THR A 318 3.07 -23.09 3.21
C THR A 318 3.23 -22.76 1.72
N VAL A 319 2.32 -21.98 1.15
CA VAL A 319 2.41 -21.57 -0.27
C VAL A 319 3.63 -20.67 -0.51
N SER A 320 3.78 -19.63 0.31
CA SER A 320 4.77 -18.58 0.09
C SER A 320 6.19 -18.98 0.48
N PHE A 321 6.37 -19.72 1.56
CA PHE A 321 7.69 -19.95 2.14
C PHE A 321 8.14 -21.41 2.09
N CYS A 322 7.24 -22.37 1.92
CA CYS A 322 7.63 -23.77 1.67
C CYS A 322 7.64 -24.07 0.17
N ILE A 323 6.50 -23.88 -0.51
CA ILE A 323 6.29 -24.31 -1.89
C ILE A 323 7.01 -23.38 -2.88
N ALA A 324 6.80 -22.06 -2.79
CA ALA A 324 7.36 -21.14 -3.78
C ALA A 324 8.90 -21.22 -3.89
N PRO A 325 9.69 -21.21 -2.80
CA PRO A 325 11.15 -21.32 -2.92
C PRO A 325 11.58 -22.68 -3.50
N ALA A 326 10.91 -23.77 -3.12
CA ALA A 326 11.22 -25.12 -3.64
C ALA A 326 10.92 -25.25 -5.13
N VAL A 327 9.80 -24.68 -5.59
CA VAL A 327 9.43 -24.68 -7.01
C VAL A 327 10.38 -23.80 -7.82
N ILE A 328 10.71 -22.60 -7.33
CA ILE A 328 11.67 -21.70 -7.98
C ILE A 328 13.04 -22.38 -8.10
N PHE A 329 13.51 -23.01 -7.02
CA PHE A 329 14.74 -23.80 -7.02
C PHE A 329 14.74 -24.89 -8.09
N TYR A 330 13.68 -25.70 -8.15
CA TYR A 330 13.55 -26.76 -9.15
C TYR A 330 13.55 -26.20 -10.58
N MET A 331 12.81 -25.12 -10.83
CA MET A 331 12.76 -24.46 -12.14
C MET A 331 14.14 -23.94 -12.56
N LEU A 332 14.90 -23.36 -11.64
CA LEU A 332 16.24 -22.84 -11.93
C LEU A 332 17.24 -23.95 -12.20
N MET A 333 17.27 -25.00 -11.37
CA MET A 333 18.15 -26.15 -11.57
C MET A 333 17.87 -26.86 -12.90
N GLY A 334 16.60 -26.97 -13.29
CA GLY A 334 16.20 -27.55 -14.58
C GLY A 334 16.69 -26.76 -15.80
N ARG A 335 17.05 -25.48 -15.65
CA ARG A 335 17.61 -24.65 -16.74
C ARG A 335 19.13 -24.76 -16.88
N VAL A 336 19.81 -25.34 -15.91
CA VAL A 336 21.28 -25.47 -15.93
C VAL A 336 21.66 -26.70 -16.75
N THR A 337 22.35 -26.53 -17.87
CA THR A 337 22.70 -27.65 -18.79
C THR A 337 23.91 -28.47 -18.34
N ASP A 338 24.61 -28.05 -17.29
CA ASP A 338 25.82 -28.73 -16.79
C ASP A 338 25.50 -30.12 -16.22
N GLU A 339 26.20 -31.15 -16.70
CA GLU A 339 25.99 -32.55 -16.29
C GLU A 339 26.18 -32.77 -14.78
N SER A 340 27.12 -32.05 -14.16
CA SER A 340 27.36 -32.19 -12.72
C SER A 340 26.20 -31.69 -11.88
N ILE A 341 25.39 -30.76 -12.41
CA ILE A 341 24.17 -30.28 -11.77
C ILE A 341 23.00 -31.20 -12.07
N GLN A 342 22.87 -31.67 -13.32
CA GLN A 342 21.77 -32.55 -13.71
C GLN A 342 21.83 -33.93 -13.04
N SER A 343 23.03 -34.39 -12.65
CA SER A 343 23.20 -35.59 -11.82
C SER A 343 22.71 -35.44 -10.37
N LEU A 344 22.50 -34.21 -9.87
CA LEU A 344 22.07 -33.99 -8.50
C LEU A 344 20.57 -34.29 -8.35
N PRO A 345 20.13 -34.86 -7.22
CA PRO A 345 18.72 -35.13 -6.96
C PRO A 345 17.97 -33.86 -6.51
N TYR A 346 18.09 -32.75 -7.25
CA TYR A 346 17.54 -31.45 -6.86
C TYR A 346 16.01 -31.46 -6.69
N GLY A 347 15.28 -32.30 -7.44
CA GLY A 347 13.84 -32.51 -7.25
C GLY A 347 13.49 -33.09 -5.86
N TRP A 348 14.26 -34.08 -5.39
CA TRP A 348 14.06 -34.66 -4.05
C TRP A 348 14.39 -33.66 -2.94
N ILE A 349 15.41 -32.82 -3.15
CA ILE A 349 15.76 -31.77 -2.18
C ILE A 349 14.66 -30.69 -2.12
N ALA A 350 14.06 -30.33 -3.25
CA ALA A 350 12.90 -29.43 -3.26
C ALA A 350 11.73 -30.01 -2.46
N ILE A 351 11.41 -31.30 -2.65
CA ILE A 351 10.36 -32.00 -1.90
C ILE A 351 10.70 -32.05 -0.41
N LEU A 352 11.95 -32.40 -0.06
CA LEU A 352 12.42 -32.44 1.32
C LEU A 352 12.23 -31.09 2.01
N TYR A 353 12.59 -29.99 1.35
CA TYR A 353 12.41 -28.64 1.87
C TYR A 353 10.94 -28.34 2.20
N VAL A 354 10.01 -28.68 1.30
CA VAL A 354 8.57 -28.49 1.52
C VAL A 354 8.08 -29.32 2.72
N VAL A 355 8.43 -30.60 2.75
CA VAL A 355 7.99 -31.52 3.82
C VAL A 355 8.49 -31.05 5.18
N LEU A 356 9.75 -30.66 5.29
CA LEU A 356 10.32 -30.17 6.56
C LEU A 356 9.76 -28.80 6.96
N GLY A 357 9.48 -27.92 6.00
CA GLY A 357 8.79 -26.65 6.24
C GLY A 357 7.37 -26.84 6.80
N ILE A 358 6.55 -27.70 6.18
CA ILE A 358 5.20 -28.04 6.66
C ILE A 358 5.26 -28.72 8.03
N THR A 359 6.20 -29.65 8.23
CA THR A 359 6.39 -30.34 9.51
C THR A 359 6.67 -29.34 10.63
N ARG A 360 7.51 -28.34 10.36
CA ARG A 360 7.75 -27.25 11.30
C ARG A 360 6.46 -26.49 11.61
N LEU A 361 5.62 -26.16 10.62
CA LEU A 361 4.42 -25.34 10.84
C LEU A 361 3.45 -26.09 11.75
N VAL A 362 3.20 -27.36 11.43
CA VAL A 362 2.38 -28.26 12.26
C VAL A 362 2.94 -28.40 13.67
N PHE A 363 4.26 -28.54 13.83
CA PHE A 363 4.87 -28.61 15.15
C PHE A 363 4.60 -27.34 15.98
N PHE A 364 4.66 -26.16 15.37
CA PHE A 364 4.42 -24.89 16.05
C PHE A 364 2.98 -24.73 16.53
N ILE A 365 1.99 -25.29 15.80
CA ILE A 365 0.59 -25.35 16.23
C ILE A 365 0.43 -26.22 17.49
N LEU A 366 1.22 -27.29 17.60
CA LEU A 366 1.14 -28.28 18.67
C LEU A 366 2.02 -27.95 19.90
N ASP A 367 3.00 -27.06 19.77
CA ASP A 367 3.97 -26.75 20.82
C ASP A 367 3.34 -25.89 21.94
N GLN A 368 2.97 -26.54 23.05
CA GLN A 368 2.43 -25.89 24.25
C GLN A 368 3.51 -25.20 25.11
N ASN A 369 4.80 -25.43 24.83
CA ASN A 369 5.94 -24.91 25.58
C ASN A 369 6.69 -23.83 24.77
N SER A 370 5.94 -22.85 24.25
CA SER A 370 6.51 -21.71 23.53
C SER A 370 7.37 -20.86 24.47
N ILE A 371 8.57 -20.47 24.02
CA ILE A 371 9.47 -19.61 24.80
C ILE A 371 9.16 -18.15 24.43
N PRO A 372 8.76 -17.29 25.39
CA PRO A 372 8.52 -15.89 25.11
C PRO A 372 9.73 -15.24 24.43
N GLY A 373 9.52 -14.62 23.27
CA GLY A 373 10.58 -13.88 22.57
C GLY A 373 11.35 -14.65 21.50
N PHE A 374 11.31 -16.00 21.49
CA PHE A 374 12.17 -16.84 20.64
C PHE A 374 11.39 -17.93 19.87
N PHE A 375 11.86 -18.26 18.67
CA PHE A 375 11.46 -19.43 17.89
C PHE A 375 12.42 -20.59 18.10
N LYS A 376 11.89 -21.82 18.11
CA LYS A 376 12.67 -23.06 18.05
C LYS A 376 12.93 -23.38 16.57
N GLY A 377 14.20 -23.33 16.15
CA GLY A 377 14.57 -23.40 14.73
C GLY A 377 14.35 -22.09 13.96
N ILE A 378 14.85 -22.02 12.73
CA ILE A 378 14.73 -20.82 11.89
C ILE A 378 13.26 -20.64 11.41
N PRO A 379 12.67 -19.43 11.42
CA PRO A 379 11.36 -19.17 10.82
C PRO A 379 11.28 -19.54 9.33
N VAL A 380 10.14 -20.06 8.85
CA VAL A 380 9.95 -20.44 7.43
C VAL A 380 10.15 -19.24 6.50
N PRO A 381 9.61 -18.03 6.80
CA PRO A 381 9.94 -16.84 6.02
C PRO A 381 11.45 -16.57 5.95
N GLY A 382 12.17 -16.74 7.07
CA GLY A 382 13.62 -16.57 7.13
C GLY A 382 14.37 -17.62 6.31
N ALA A 383 13.95 -18.88 6.36
CA ALA A 383 14.51 -19.97 5.56
C ALA A 383 14.26 -19.75 4.07
N ALA A 384 13.06 -19.32 3.68
CA ALA A 384 12.66 -19.04 2.30
C ALA A 384 13.52 -17.93 1.70
N LEU A 385 13.68 -16.83 2.41
CA LEU A 385 14.54 -15.73 1.98
C LEU A 385 16.01 -16.17 1.92
N LEU A 386 16.48 -16.99 2.86
CA LEU A 386 17.87 -17.47 2.89
C LEU A 386 18.19 -18.27 1.63
N VAL A 387 17.34 -19.25 1.30
CA VAL A 387 17.56 -20.10 0.13
C VAL A 387 17.32 -19.35 -1.18
N ALA A 388 16.39 -18.38 -1.20
CA ALA A 388 16.08 -17.64 -2.41
C ALA A 388 17.11 -16.55 -2.77
N ALA A 389 17.92 -16.09 -1.82
CA ALA A 389 18.95 -15.08 -2.09
C ALA A 389 19.95 -15.51 -3.19
N PRO A 390 20.58 -16.71 -3.14
CA PRO A 390 21.49 -17.16 -4.20
C PRO A 390 20.81 -17.50 -5.52
N PHE A 391 19.47 -17.63 -5.57
CA PHE A 391 18.75 -17.82 -6.83
C PHE A 391 18.95 -16.62 -7.76
N ILE A 392 19.11 -15.41 -7.22
CA ILE A 392 19.42 -14.20 -7.99
C ILE A 392 20.74 -14.38 -8.73
N MET A 393 21.77 -14.92 -8.06
CA MET A 393 23.06 -15.19 -8.70
C MET A 393 22.95 -16.27 -9.77
N ILE A 394 22.14 -17.32 -9.56
CA ILE A 394 21.85 -18.33 -10.60
C ILE A 394 21.17 -17.66 -11.81
N GLY A 395 20.14 -16.84 -11.59
CA GLY A 395 19.42 -16.13 -12.65
C GLY A 395 20.35 -15.24 -13.48
N ASN A 396 21.14 -14.41 -12.82
CA ASN A 396 22.12 -13.54 -13.48
C ASN A 396 23.17 -14.36 -14.25
N ALA A 397 23.65 -15.46 -13.68
CA ALA A 397 24.64 -16.33 -14.31
C ALA A 397 24.08 -17.09 -15.52
N LEU A 398 22.78 -17.44 -15.51
CA LEU A 398 22.08 -18.03 -16.66
C LEU A 398 21.96 -17.02 -17.82
N GLU A 399 21.68 -15.75 -17.52
CA GLU A 399 21.56 -14.70 -18.55
C GLU A 399 22.91 -14.30 -19.14
N SER A 400 23.95 -14.22 -18.30
CA SER A 400 25.31 -13.80 -18.70
C SER A 400 26.24 -14.94 -19.10
N ASN A 401 25.77 -16.19 -18.99
CA ASN A 401 26.51 -17.42 -19.29
C ASN A 401 27.90 -17.49 -18.61
N THR A 402 27.95 -17.12 -17.33
CA THR A 402 29.19 -17.06 -16.55
C THR A 402 29.57 -18.41 -15.95
N PRO A 403 30.87 -18.71 -15.75
CA PRO A 403 31.34 -19.95 -15.14
C PRO A 403 30.87 -20.13 -13.68
N ASP A 404 30.50 -19.04 -13.01
CA ASP A 404 30.00 -19.04 -11.63
C ASP A 404 28.65 -19.78 -11.48
N LEU A 405 27.96 -20.08 -12.59
CA LEU A 405 26.67 -20.78 -12.60
C LEU A 405 26.74 -22.11 -11.85
N VAL A 406 27.80 -22.90 -12.08
CA VAL A 406 27.97 -24.22 -11.45
C VAL A 406 28.19 -24.07 -9.93
N PHE A 407 28.97 -23.06 -9.53
CA PHE A 407 29.21 -22.76 -8.12
C PHE A 407 27.91 -22.39 -7.40
N TRP A 408 27.15 -21.42 -7.92
CA TRP A 408 25.91 -20.96 -7.29
C TRP A 408 24.82 -22.04 -7.29
N SER A 409 24.81 -22.92 -8.29
CA SER A 409 23.90 -24.05 -8.34
C SER A 409 24.21 -25.08 -7.24
N LYS A 410 25.47 -25.49 -7.10
CA LYS A 410 25.91 -26.40 -6.03
C LYS A 410 25.69 -25.78 -4.65
N PHE A 411 26.04 -24.51 -4.50
CA PHE A 411 25.84 -23.77 -3.26
C PHE A 411 24.37 -23.75 -2.84
N SER A 412 23.46 -23.43 -3.78
CA SER A 412 22.02 -23.40 -3.51
C SER A 412 21.46 -24.78 -3.17
N PHE A 413 21.95 -25.84 -3.83
CA PHE A 413 21.57 -27.21 -3.52
C PHE A 413 21.88 -27.58 -2.06
N PHE A 414 23.11 -27.33 -1.59
CA PHE A 414 23.46 -27.58 -0.19
C PHE A 414 22.74 -26.65 0.77
N LEU A 415 22.53 -25.38 0.40
CA LEU A 415 21.83 -24.42 1.23
C LEU A 415 20.36 -24.81 1.45
N MET A 416 19.69 -25.37 0.44
CA MET A 416 18.33 -25.93 0.58
C MET A 416 18.28 -27.03 1.64
N ILE A 417 19.24 -27.95 1.65
CA ILE A 417 19.34 -29.02 2.65
C ILE A 417 19.57 -28.43 4.05
N ILE A 418 20.55 -27.52 4.17
CA ILE A 418 20.90 -26.87 5.44
C ILE A 418 19.70 -26.11 6.00
N ALA A 419 19.02 -25.31 5.17
CA ALA A 419 17.84 -24.55 5.58
C ALA A 419 16.70 -25.47 6.03
N ALA A 420 16.45 -26.58 5.32
CA ALA A 420 15.42 -27.55 5.69
C ALA A 420 15.70 -28.20 7.06
N ILE A 421 16.97 -28.55 7.35
CA ILE A 421 17.39 -29.07 8.65
C ILE A 421 17.29 -27.99 9.74
N LEU A 422 17.69 -26.75 9.45
CA LEU A 422 17.60 -25.64 10.39
C LEU A 422 16.16 -25.32 10.81
N MET A 423 15.17 -25.54 9.93
CA MET A 423 13.75 -25.34 10.27
C MET A 423 13.27 -26.29 11.37
N ILE A 424 13.85 -27.50 11.47
CA ILE A 424 13.50 -28.53 12.45
C ILE A 424 14.54 -28.63 13.58
N SER A 425 15.58 -27.80 13.55
CA SER A 425 16.60 -27.72 14.59
C SER A 425 16.10 -26.97 15.83
N PHE A 426 15.14 -27.58 16.53
CA PHE A 426 14.46 -27.03 17.71
C PHE A 426 15.36 -26.60 18.89
N PRO A 427 16.57 -27.16 19.11
CA PRO A 427 17.47 -26.66 20.15
C PRO A 427 17.96 -25.23 19.92
N ILE A 428 17.98 -24.76 18.67
CA ILE A 428 18.49 -23.44 18.31
C ILE A 428 17.39 -22.40 18.47
N ARG A 429 17.67 -21.37 19.27
CA ARG A 429 16.71 -20.30 19.57
C ARG A 429 16.95 -19.10 18.67
N TYR A 430 16.03 -18.85 17.74
CA TYR A 430 16.07 -17.70 16.85
C TYR A 430 15.19 -16.58 17.37
N MET A 431 15.73 -15.36 17.46
CA MET A 431 14.92 -14.18 17.72
C MET A 431 14.24 -13.72 16.44
N HIS A 432 13.02 -13.18 16.54
CA HIS A 432 12.34 -12.60 15.39
C HIS A 432 13.16 -11.43 14.81
N ILE A 433 13.44 -11.45 13.50
CA ILE A 433 14.26 -10.39 12.87
C ILE A 433 13.63 -9.00 13.02
N GLY A 434 12.30 -8.93 12.99
CA GLY A 434 11.57 -7.69 13.24
C GLY A 434 11.71 -7.15 14.67
N ARG A 435 11.92 -8.02 15.67
CA ARG A 435 12.12 -7.62 17.07
C ARG A 435 13.58 -7.23 17.33
N LEU A 436 14.52 -7.91 16.68
CA LEU A 436 15.91 -7.47 16.65
C LEU A 436 16.03 -6.05 16.06
N MET A 437 15.24 -5.79 15.01
CA MET A 437 15.18 -4.50 14.33
C MET A 437 14.49 -3.40 15.15
N SER A 438 13.45 -3.71 15.91
CA SER A 438 12.79 -2.72 16.78
C SER A 438 13.64 -2.33 17.99
N ARG A 439 14.53 -3.21 18.47
CA ARG A 439 15.43 -2.92 19.59
C ARG A 439 16.54 -1.93 19.27
N SER A 440 16.99 -1.86 18.02
CA SER A 440 18.07 -0.96 17.60
C SER A 440 17.66 -0.17 16.38
N ARG A 441 17.40 1.13 16.57
CA ARG A 441 17.15 2.08 15.47
C ARG A 441 18.30 2.06 14.45
N LYS A 442 19.55 1.81 14.89
CA LYS A 442 20.71 1.64 14.00
C LYS A 442 20.59 0.40 13.13
N PHE A 443 20.09 -0.72 13.67
CA PHE A 443 19.88 -1.96 12.91
C PHE A 443 18.72 -1.83 11.90
N LEU A 444 17.66 -1.12 12.27
CA LEU A 444 16.57 -0.75 11.36
C LEU A 444 17.08 0.11 10.19
N ILE A 445 17.80 1.19 10.49
CA ILE A 445 18.36 2.07 9.47
C ILE A 445 19.35 1.30 8.59
N PHE A 446 20.21 0.47 9.17
CA PHE A 446 21.14 -0.38 8.43
C PHE A 446 20.41 -1.32 7.45
N THR A 447 19.34 -1.98 7.91
CA THR A 447 18.55 -2.89 7.05
C THR A 447 17.88 -2.14 5.91
N ILE A 448 17.29 -0.96 6.18
CA ILE A 448 16.65 -0.11 5.15
C ILE A 448 17.69 0.37 4.13
N VAL A 449 18.84 0.86 4.60
CA VAL A 449 19.93 1.33 3.74
C VAL A 449 20.49 0.19 2.89
N LEU A 450 20.63 -1.01 3.45
CA LEU A 450 21.10 -2.18 2.71
C LEU A 450 20.11 -2.57 1.60
N VAL A 451 18.81 -2.64 1.91
CA VAL A 451 17.80 -2.97 0.88
C VAL A 451 17.74 -1.88 -0.19
N ILE A 452 17.55 -0.61 0.18
CA ILE A 452 17.41 0.48 -0.80
C ILE A 452 18.71 0.72 -1.59
N GLY A 453 19.86 0.63 -0.92
CA GLY A 453 21.17 0.88 -1.54
C GLY A 453 21.57 -0.19 -2.54
N PHE A 454 21.17 -1.44 -2.33
CA PHE A 454 21.55 -2.55 -3.21
C PHE A 454 20.45 -3.02 -4.16
N VAL A 455 19.17 -2.70 -3.95
CA VAL A 455 18.05 -3.26 -4.76
C VAL A 455 18.18 -3.00 -6.27
N PHE A 456 18.79 -1.89 -6.68
CA PHE A 456 19.01 -1.57 -8.10
C PHE A 456 20.42 -1.94 -8.59
N THR A 457 21.16 -2.73 -7.80
CA THR A 457 22.53 -3.12 -8.11
C THR A 457 22.61 -4.62 -8.40
N PRO A 458 23.56 -5.08 -9.24
CA PRO A 458 23.79 -6.51 -9.48
C PRO A 458 24.26 -7.27 -8.21
N TYR A 459 24.69 -6.55 -7.17
CA TYR A 459 25.15 -7.11 -5.91
C TYR A 459 24.03 -7.38 -4.90
N PHE A 460 22.77 -7.10 -5.25
CA PHE A 460 21.63 -7.28 -4.35
C PHE A 460 21.55 -8.69 -3.75
N GLY A 461 21.68 -9.74 -4.57
CA GLY A 461 21.63 -11.13 -4.11
C GLY A 461 22.75 -11.47 -3.11
N HIS A 462 23.95 -10.93 -3.32
CA HIS A 462 25.09 -11.11 -2.40
C HIS A 462 24.85 -10.42 -1.07
N ALA A 463 24.35 -9.18 -1.09
CA ALA A 463 24.01 -8.42 0.10
C ALA A 463 22.89 -9.10 0.90
N ALA A 464 21.84 -9.57 0.21
CA ALA A 464 20.73 -10.31 0.81
C ALA A 464 21.19 -11.63 1.46
N LEU A 465 22.03 -12.41 0.76
CA LEU A 465 22.60 -13.63 1.28
C LEU A 465 23.48 -13.36 2.52
N GLY A 466 24.38 -12.38 2.46
CA GLY A 466 25.22 -12.00 3.58
C GLY A 466 24.40 -11.59 4.81
N TYR A 467 23.35 -10.79 4.60
CA TYR A 467 22.42 -10.40 5.66
C TYR A 467 21.72 -11.61 6.31
N LEU A 468 21.26 -12.57 5.50
CA LEU A 468 20.55 -13.75 6.01
C LEU A 468 21.49 -14.77 6.66
N ILE A 469 22.75 -14.87 6.21
CA ILE A 469 23.78 -15.64 6.90
C ILE A 469 24.04 -15.04 8.29
N LEU A 470 24.13 -13.71 8.42
CA LEU A 470 24.22 -13.05 9.72
C LEU A 470 23.03 -13.39 10.62
N TYR A 471 21.83 -13.49 10.04
CA TYR A 471 20.63 -13.93 10.76
C TYR A 471 20.72 -15.40 11.22
N VAL A 472 21.19 -16.31 10.36
CA VAL A 472 21.42 -17.73 10.69
C VAL A 472 22.35 -17.89 11.89
N PHE A 473 23.41 -17.08 11.98
CA PHE A 473 24.38 -17.10 13.07
C PHE A 473 24.00 -16.23 14.28
N SER A 474 22.94 -15.43 14.17
CA SER A 474 22.46 -14.58 15.26
C SER A 474 22.24 -15.30 16.60
N PRO A 475 21.81 -16.59 16.67
CA PRO A 475 21.69 -17.32 17.92
C PRO A 475 22.98 -17.39 18.74
N LEU A 476 24.16 -17.38 18.11
CA LEU A 476 25.46 -17.39 18.83
C LEU A 476 25.65 -16.14 19.68
N TYR A 477 25.10 -15.01 19.24
CA TYR A 477 25.13 -13.74 19.97
C TYR A 477 23.93 -13.63 20.92
N THR A 478 22.74 -14.03 20.47
CA THR A 478 21.49 -13.86 21.23
C THR A 478 21.25 -14.92 22.30
N TRP A 479 22.02 -16.02 22.35
CA TRP A 479 21.90 -17.06 23.38
C TRP A 479 22.09 -16.53 24.81
N ARG A 480 22.80 -15.41 24.97
CA ARG A 480 23.04 -14.74 26.26
C ARG A 480 21.85 -13.89 26.74
N ILE A 481 20.83 -13.69 25.91
CA ILE A 481 19.67 -12.83 26.24
C ILE A 481 18.60 -13.67 26.93
N SER A 482 18.14 -13.25 28.11
CA SER A 482 17.07 -13.96 28.83
C SER A 482 15.72 -13.86 28.07
N PRO A 483 14.86 -14.89 28.15
CA PRO A 483 13.55 -14.91 27.49
C PRO A 483 12.65 -13.71 27.86
N ASP A 484 12.70 -13.27 29.12
CA ASP A 484 11.91 -12.14 29.61
C ASP A 484 12.31 -10.83 28.92
N ILE A 485 13.62 -10.61 28.78
CA ILE A 485 14.19 -9.45 28.07
C ILE A 485 13.95 -9.57 26.56
N ALA A 486 13.93 -10.78 26.00
CA ALA A 486 13.65 -11.03 24.59
C ALA A 486 12.17 -10.86 24.22
N SER A 487 11.26 -10.99 25.18
CA SER A 487 9.82 -10.79 24.97
C SER A 487 9.42 -9.31 24.87
N GLN A 488 10.20 -8.40 25.45
CA GLN A 488 9.95 -6.97 25.45
C GLN A 488 10.31 -6.32 24.09
N GLU A 489 9.36 -5.61 23.47
CA GLU A 489 9.56 -4.96 22.15
C GLU A 489 10.43 -3.69 22.20
N HIS A 490 10.54 -3.03 23.37
CA HIS A 490 11.33 -1.82 23.60
C HIS A 490 12.23 -1.94 24.83
N LEU A 491 13.51 -1.58 24.67
CA LEU A 491 14.53 -1.56 25.75
C LEU A 491 14.47 -0.32 26.66
N GLU A 492 13.59 0.65 26.39
CA GLU A 492 13.62 2.00 27.01
C GLU A 492 12.90 2.13 28.36
N LYS A 493 12.61 1.05 29.08
CA LYS A 493 12.03 1.11 30.45
C LYS A 493 12.90 0.48 31.54
N LEU A 494 14.22 0.65 31.45
CA LEU A 494 15.16 0.17 32.48
C LEU A 494 16.10 1.26 33.03
N SER A 495 15.73 2.54 32.91
CA SER A 495 16.43 3.64 33.59
C SER A 495 15.49 4.49 34.45
N THR A 496 14.79 3.87 35.40
CA THR A 496 14.33 4.53 36.64
C THR A 496 14.07 3.45 37.69
N SER A 497 15.13 3.02 38.36
CA SER A 497 15.09 2.49 39.72
C SER A 497 16.35 2.94 40.43
#